data_AF-A0A0Q7A3Z8-F1
#
_entry.id   AF-A0A0Q7A3Z8-F1
#
_cell.length_a   1.000
_cell.length_b   1.000
_cell.length_c   1.000
_cell.angle_alpha   90.00
_cell.angle_beta   90.00
_cell.angle_gamma   90.00
#
_symmetry.space_group_name_H-M   'P 1'
#
loop_
_entity.id
_entity.type
_entity.pdbx_description
1 polymer ?
#
loop_
_entity_poly.entity_id
_entity_poly.type
_entity_poly.pdbx_seq_one_letter_code
_entity_poly.pdbx_strand_id
1 'polypeptide(L)'
;MSVILGISLRSLTDLDTKGILVRAPKRNLYLTKPSMDAYLGRLRQTAAGRSEEVRNPLADERLANEKLVRQMNELKLAQIKGENLTLDEVSESWTAFAAQVKSAVLTIPGKARTSIPHLTNHDGETLKKMCRDVLNDLANEVEAGVIGGNKNDVKPK
;
A
#
# COMPACT_ATOMS: atom_id res chain seq x y z
N MET A 1 35.51 19.76 35.12
CA MET A 1 34.94 18.59 34.42
C MET A 1 34.53 18.94 32.99
N SER A 2 33.74 20.00 32.75
CA SER A 2 33.33 20.43 31.39
C SER A 2 34.50 20.56 30.40
N VAL A 3 35.58 21.25 30.79
CA VAL A 3 36.74 21.44 29.88
C VAL A 3 37.55 20.16 29.67
N ILE A 4 37.55 19.22 30.62
CA ILE A 4 38.23 17.92 30.47
C ILE A 4 37.47 17.02 29.49
N LEU A 5 36.14 17.07 29.51
CA LEU A 5 35.27 16.29 28.61
C LEU A 5 35.00 17.00 27.27
N GLY A 6 35.43 18.25 27.09
CA GLY A 6 35.18 19.03 25.88
C GLY A 6 33.69 19.35 25.62
N ILE A 7 32.86 19.37 26.68
CA ILE A 7 31.40 19.55 26.56
C ILE A 7 30.94 20.89 27.18
N SER A 8 29.79 21.37 26.72
CA SER A 8 29.16 22.59 27.27
C SER A 8 28.75 22.40 28.74
N LEU A 9 28.65 23.50 29.50
CA LEU A 9 28.15 23.49 30.88
C LEU A 9 26.72 22.93 30.95
N ARG A 10 25.87 23.21 29.95
CA ARG A 10 24.50 22.68 29.84
C ARG A 10 24.49 21.16 29.67
N SER A 11 25.41 20.64 28.85
CA SER A 11 25.59 19.20 28.66
C SER A 11 26.13 18.55 29.93
N LEU A 12 27.00 19.24 30.68
CA LEU A 12 27.51 18.75 31.96
C LEU A 12 26.38 18.63 33.00
N THR A 13 25.50 19.62 33.09
CA THR A 13 24.32 19.56 34.00
C THR A 13 23.34 18.47 33.60
N ASP A 14 23.14 18.25 32.30
CA ASP A 14 22.28 17.15 31.81
C ASP A 14 22.87 15.76 32.12
N LEU A 15 24.21 15.63 32.09
CA LEU A 15 24.88 14.38 32.49
C LEU A 15 24.85 14.14 34.00
N ASP A 16 24.88 15.21 34.79
CA ASP A 16 24.75 15.16 36.25
C ASP A 16 23.30 14.81 36.65
N THR A 17 22.28 15.39 36.01
CA THR A 17 20.87 15.01 36.27
C THR A 17 20.57 13.57 35.87
N LYS A 18 21.22 13.06 34.82
CA LYS A 18 21.14 11.65 34.38
C LYS A 18 21.97 10.69 35.25
N GLY A 19 22.68 11.19 36.28
CA GLY A 19 23.44 10.36 37.21
C GLY A 19 24.69 9.70 36.60
N ILE A 20 25.15 10.17 35.44
CA ILE A 20 26.32 9.59 34.75
C ILE A 20 27.62 10.10 35.38
N LEU A 21 27.61 11.31 35.94
CA LEU A 21 28.76 11.89 36.63
C LEU A 21 28.72 11.55 38.11
N VAL A 22 29.85 11.07 38.63
CA VAL A 22 29.98 10.72 40.05
C VAL A 22 30.44 11.94 40.84
N ARG A 23 29.59 12.45 41.73
CA ARG A 23 29.91 13.58 42.61
C ARG A 23 30.96 13.18 43.67
N ALA A 24 31.90 14.08 43.93
CA ALA A 24 32.91 13.92 44.96
C ALA A 24 32.34 14.31 46.34
N PRO A 25 32.94 13.81 47.45
CA PRO A 25 32.50 14.15 48.81
C PRO A 25 32.66 15.64 49.16
N LYS A 26 33.51 16.37 48.42
CA LYS A 26 33.66 17.83 48.55
C LYS A 26 32.66 18.55 47.65
N ARG A 27 32.00 19.58 48.20
CA ARG A 27 30.94 20.36 47.52
C ARG A 27 31.37 20.82 46.13
N ASN A 28 30.49 20.62 45.14
CA ASN A 28 30.64 21.03 43.74
C ASN A 28 31.82 20.42 42.98
N LEU A 29 32.32 19.26 43.40
CA LEU A 29 33.37 18.53 42.69
C LEU A 29 32.87 17.17 42.19
N TYR A 30 33.52 16.66 41.16
CA TYR A 30 33.24 15.36 40.56
C TYR A 30 34.49 14.48 40.64
N LEU A 31 34.29 13.18 40.82
CA LEU A 31 35.38 12.21 40.75
C LEU A 31 35.76 11.99 39.29
N THR A 32 36.96 12.43 38.91
CA THR A 32 37.40 12.49 37.51
C THR A 32 37.41 11.12 36.84
N LYS A 33 38.08 10.13 37.44
CA LYS A 33 38.23 8.79 36.86
C LYS A 33 36.89 8.03 36.73
N PRO A 34 36.07 7.89 37.79
CA PRO A 34 34.76 7.24 37.69
C PRO A 34 33.81 7.93 36.70
N SER A 35 33.80 9.26 36.67
CA SER A 35 32.93 10.02 35.75
C SER A 35 33.38 9.90 34.30
N MET A 36 34.69 9.82 34.04
CA MET A 36 35.23 9.58 32.70
C MET A 36 34.92 8.16 32.21
N ASP A 37 35.10 7.15 33.07
CA ASP A 37 34.81 5.76 32.71
C ASP A 37 33.33 5.56 32.40
N ALA A 38 32.43 6.16 33.20
CA ALA A 38 30.98 6.16 32.95
C ALA A 38 30.62 6.87 31.64
N TYR A 39 31.22 8.03 31.37
CA TYR A 39 30.99 8.78 30.13
C TYR A 39 31.49 8.03 28.88
N LEU A 40 32.69 7.43 28.95
CA LEU A 40 33.26 6.61 27.87
C LEU A 40 32.46 5.32 27.65
N GLY A 41 31.97 4.70 28.72
CA GLY A 41 31.06 3.55 28.65
C GLY A 41 29.78 3.87 27.87
N ARG A 42 29.17 5.03 28.17
CA ARG A 42 27.99 5.51 27.43
C ARG A 42 28.30 5.79 25.96
N LEU A 43 29.40 6.50 25.67
CA LEU A 43 29.78 6.80 24.29
C LEU A 43 29.98 5.51 23.47
N ARG A 44 30.57 4.46 24.07
CA ARG A 44 30.73 3.14 23.45
C ARG A 44 29.38 2.44 23.22
N GLN A 45 28.44 2.55 24.15
CA GLN A 45 27.09 1.98 23.99
C GLN A 45 26.31 2.71 22.88
N THR A 46 26.38 4.03 22.83
CA THR A 46 25.73 4.85 21.79
C THR A 46 26.36 4.61 20.41
N ALA A 47 27.69 4.58 20.29
CA ALA A 47 28.38 4.28 19.03
C ALA A 47 28.11 2.86 18.53
N ALA A 48 27.87 1.91 19.44
CA ALA A 48 27.49 0.55 19.09
C ALA A 48 25.98 0.36 18.82
N GLY A 49 25.18 1.44 18.87
CA GLY A 49 23.73 1.39 18.67
C GLY A 49 22.98 0.64 19.77
N ARG A 50 23.61 0.40 20.93
CA ARG A 50 23.08 -0.42 22.05
C ARG A 50 22.53 0.40 23.21
N SER A 51 22.40 1.71 23.07
CA SER A 51 21.72 2.53 24.08
C SER A 51 20.21 2.55 23.81
N GLU A 52 19.41 1.98 24.70
CA GLU A 52 17.94 2.13 24.72
C GLU A 52 17.52 3.61 24.71
N GLU A 53 18.33 4.49 25.31
CA GLU A 53 18.13 5.95 25.34
C GLU A 53 18.24 6.63 23.96
N VAL A 54 18.80 5.95 22.95
CA VAL A 54 18.93 6.44 21.55
C VAL A 54 18.15 5.55 20.59
N ARG A 55 17.19 4.76 21.08
CA ARG A 55 16.10 4.32 20.21
C ARG A 55 15.16 5.50 20.06
N ASN A 56 15.55 6.44 19.20
CA ASN A 56 14.78 7.64 18.95
C ASN A 56 13.46 7.21 18.29
N PRO A 57 12.31 7.27 18.99
CA PRO A 57 11.04 6.81 18.42
C PRO A 57 10.71 7.55 17.13
N LEU A 58 11.18 8.80 16.99
CA LEU A 58 11.05 9.60 15.78
C LEU A 58 11.87 9.05 14.60
N ALA A 59 13.00 8.39 14.85
CA ALA A 59 13.78 7.73 13.80
C ALA A 59 13.10 6.44 13.35
N ASP A 60 12.57 5.64 14.28
CA ASP A 60 11.83 4.42 13.98
C ASP A 60 10.53 4.73 13.19
N GLU A 61 9.79 5.78 13.57
CA GLU A 61 8.60 6.25 12.85
C GLU A 61 8.93 6.80 11.46
N ARG A 62 10.07 7.51 11.31
CA ARG A 62 10.53 8.00 9.98
C ARG A 62 10.85 6.84 9.06
N LEU A 63 11.54 5.81 9.54
CA LEU A 63 11.85 4.61 8.77
C LEU A 63 10.58 3.85 8.37
N ALA A 64 9.58 3.78 9.25
CA ALA A 64 8.29 3.17 8.92
C ALA A 64 7.55 3.96 7.84
N ASN A 65 7.50 5.29 7.97
CA ASN A 65 6.90 6.17 6.95
C ASN A 65 7.63 6.09 5.61
N GLU A 66 8.96 6.04 5.60
CA GLU A 66 9.75 5.92 4.38
C GLU A 66 9.46 4.60 3.64
N LYS A 67 9.28 3.50 4.38
CA LYS A 67 8.84 2.22 3.79
C LYS A 67 7.46 2.33 3.15
N LEU A 68 6.50 2.97 3.82
CA LEU A 68 5.15 3.17 3.27
C LEU A 68 5.16 4.06 2.03
N VAL A 69 5.91 5.16 2.06
CA VAL A 69 6.06 6.07 0.91
C VAL A 69 6.68 5.34 -0.27
N ARG A 70 7.71 4.51 -0.03
CA ARG A 70 8.31 3.68 -1.09
C ARG A 70 7.30 2.72 -1.70
N GLN A 71 6.51 2.01 -0.89
CA GLN A 71 5.48 1.09 -1.39
C GLN A 71 4.40 1.82 -2.20
N MET A 72 3.95 3.00 -1.74
CA MET A 72 3.01 3.82 -2.51
C MET A 72 3.60 4.26 -3.85
N ASN A 73 4.89 4.62 -3.88
CA ASN A 73 5.56 5.01 -5.11
C ASN A 73 5.78 3.83 -6.07
N GLU A 74 6.07 2.64 -5.55
CA GLU A 74 6.16 1.40 -6.34
C GLU A 74 4.80 1.06 -6.98
N LEU A 75 3.69 1.17 -6.23
CA LEU A 75 2.34 0.97 -6.76
C LEU A 75 1.97 2.00 -7.83
N LYS A 76 2.27 3.29 -7.60
CA LYS A 76 2.06 4.35 -8.60
C LYS A 76 2.87 4.11 -9.86
N LEU A 77 4.13 3.67 -9.72
CA LEU A 77 5.00 3.36 -10.85
C LEU A 77 4.47 2.17 -11.65
N ALA A 78 3.96 1.12 -10.98
CA ALA A 78 3.31 -0.01 -11.65
C ALA A 78 2.02 0.38 -12.37
N GLN A 79 1.22 1.29 -11.79
CA GLN A 79 0.03 1.85 -12.45
C GLN A 79 0.39 2.65 -13.71
N ILE A 80 1.42 3.52 -13.63
CA ILE A 80 1.89 4.31 -14.78
C ILE A 80 2.45 3.40 -15.90
N LYS A 81 3.08 2.29 -15.53
CA LYS A 81 3.56 1.28 -16.48
C LYS A 81 2.44 0.44 -17.12
N GLY A 82 1.19 0.59 -16.66
CA GLY A 82 0.07 -0.23 -17.12
C GLY A 82 0.12 -1.68 -16.64
N GLU A 83 0.94 -1.99 -15.62
CA GLU A 83 1.00 -3.33 -15.01
C GLU A 83 -0.18 -3.58 -14.06
N ASN A 84 -0.80 -2.49 -13.55
CA ASN A 84 -2.00 -2.55 -12.72
C ASN A 84 -3.10 -1.71 -13.38
N LEU A 85 -4.17 -2.37 -13.82
CA LEU A 85 -5.43 -1.71 -14.18
C LEU A 85 -6.28 -1.54 -12.92
N THR A 86 -6.94 -0.40 -12.80
CA THR A 86 -7.91 -0.21 -11.72
C THR A 86 -9.16 -1.05 -11.96
N LEU A 87 -9.86 -1.44 -10.89
CA LEU A 87 -11.12 -2.18 -11.03
C LEU A 87 -12.16 -1.37 -11.83
N ASP A 88 -12.15 -0.04 -11.69
CA ASP A 88 -13.07 0.84 -12.41
C ASP A 88 -12.80 0.78 -13.92
N GLU A 89 -11.54 0.92 -14.36
CA GLU A 89 -11.15 0.81 -15.78
C GLU A 89 -11.49 -0.56 -16.38
N VAL A 90 -11.26 -1.64 -15.61
CA VAL A 90 -11.64 -3.00 -16.02
C VAL A 90 -13.16 -3.09 -16.15
N SER A 91 -13.92 -2.60 -15.16
CA SER A 91 -15.38 -2.65 -15.18
C SER A 91 -15.99 -1.86 -16.34
N GLU A 92 -15.47 -0.67 -16.63
CA GLU A 92 -15.94 0.17 -17.73
C GLU A 92 -15.63 -0.47 -19.09
N SER A 93 -14.40 -0.96 -19.28
CA SER A 93 -14.01 -1.61 -20.53
C SER A 93 -14.79 -2.90 -20.80
N TRP A 94 -15.01 -3.74 -19.78
CA TRP A 94 -15.84 -4.94 -19.92
C TRP A 94 -17.32 -4.63 -20.11
N THR A 95 -17.85 -3.59 -19.48
CA THR A 95 -19.22 -3.14 -19.71
C THR A 95 -19.41 -2.65 -21.14
N ALA A 96 -18.47 -1.85 -21.65
CA ALA A 96 -18.47 -1.39 -23.04
C ALA A 96 -18.37 -2.56 -24.04
N PHE A 97 -17.48 -3.52 -23.76
CA PHE A 97 -17.33 -4.73 -24.57
C PHE A 97 -18.63 -5.56 -24.60
N ALA A 98 -19.22 -5.84 -23.44
CA ALA A 98 -20.47 -6.59 -23.34
C ALA A 98 -21.63 -5.89 -24.07
N ALA A 99 -21.71 -4.55 -23.96
CA ALA A 99 -22.69 -3.76 -24.70
C ALA A 99 -22.50 -3.87 -26.23
N GLN A 100 -21.25 -3.85 -26.70
CA GLN A 100 -20.93 -3.99 -28.11
C GLN A 100 -21.26 -5.39 -28.64
N VAL A 101 -20.95 -6.44 -27.88
CA VAL A 101 -21.31 -7.83 -28.21
C VAL A 101 -22.83 -7.98 -28.29
N LYS A 102 -23.58 -7.49 -27.30
CA LYS A 102 -25.04 -7.49 -27.30
C LYS A 102 -25.61 -6.80 -28.54
N SER A 103 -25.10 -5.61 -28.86
CA SER A 103 -25.50 -4.88 -30.06
C SER A 103 -25.24 -5.69 -31.32
N ALA A 104 -24.02 -6.22 -31.48
CA ALA A 104 -23.62 -7.01 -32.65
C ALA A 104 -24.51 -8.24 -32.84
N VAL A 105 -24.77 -9.01 -31.78
CA VAL A 105 -25.63 -10.21 -31.84
C VAL A 105 -27.06 -9.85 -32.22
N LEU A 106 -27.62 -8.77 -31.66
CA LEU A 106 -28.98 -8.34 -31.99
C LEU A 106 -29.12 -7.76 -33.40
N THR A 107 -28.04 -7.42 -34.09
CA THR A 107 -28.10 -7.04 -35.52
C THR A 107 -28.22 -8.25 -36.46
N ILE A 108 -27.88 -9.46 -36.00
CA ILE A 108 -27.84 -10.68 -36.83
C ILE A 108 -29.20 -10.96 -37.52
N PRO A 109 -30.36 -10.92 -36.84
CA PRO A 109 -31.65 -11.19 -37.50
C PRO A 109 -31.97 -10.19 -38.62
N GLY A 110 -31.60 -8.92 -38.44
CA GLY A 110 -31.77 -7.89 -39.47
C GLY A 110 -30.91 -8.17 -40.70
N LYS A 111 -29.63 -8.51 -40.49
CA LYS A 111 -28.70 -8.88 -41.56
C LYS A 111 -29.14 -10.17 -42.28
N ALA A 112 -29.62 -11.16 -41.53
CA ALA A 112 -30.12 -12.42 -42.09
C ALA A 112 -31.33 -12.19 -43.02
N ARG A 113 -32.28 -11.33 -42.62
CA ARG A 113 -33.42 -10.93 -43.47
C ARG A 113 -32.96 -10.24 -44.77
N THR A 114 -31.90 -9.43 -44.72
CA THR A 114 -31.37 -8.77 -45.94
C THR A 114 -30.58 -9.72 -46.85
N SER A 115 -29.87 -10.69 -46.28
CA SER A 115 -28.99 -11.59 -47.04
C SER A 115 -29.67 -12.85 -47.55
N ILE A 116 -30.82 -13.24 -46.99
CA ILE A 116 -31.56 -14.46 -47.32
C ILE A 116 -32.94 -14.08 -47.88
N PRO A 117 -33.13 -14.06 -49.22
CA PRO A 117 -34.33 -13.51 -49.86
C PRO A 117 -35.64 -14.24 -49.55
N HIS A 118 -35.56 -15.49 -49.09
CA HIS A 118 -36.70 -16.37 -48.82
C HIS A 118 -37.02 -16.49 -47.32
N LEU A 119 -36.38 -15.66 -46.48
CA LEU A 119 -36.63 -15.66 -45.05
C LEU A 119 -38.01 -15.04 -44.75
N THR A 120 -38.89 -15.77 -44.07
CA THR A 120 -40.21 -15.25 -43.72
C THR A 120 -40.13 -14.33 -42.49
N ASN A 121 -41.19 -13.54 -42.26
CA ASN A 121 -41.29 -12.71 -41.04
C ASN A 121 -41.22 -13.56 -39.77
N HIS A 122 -41.86 -14.74 -39.78
CA HIS A 122 -41.84 -15.71 -38.69
C HIS A 122 -40.41 -16.15 -38.37
N ASP A 123 -39.63 -16.56 -39.37
CA ASP A 123 -38.25 -17.02 -39.20
C ASP A 123 -37.34 -15.94 -38.60
N GLY A 124 -37.56 -14.68 -38.98
CA GLY A 124 -36.82 -13.55 -38.41
C GLY A 124 -37.15 -13.29 -36.93
N GLU A 125 -38.40 -13.49 -36.51
CA GLU A 125 -38.74 -13.43 -35.08
C GLU A 125 -38.16 -14.62 -34.32
N THR A 126 -38.12 -15.81 -34.92
CA THR A 126 -37.46 -16.99 -34.35
C THR A 126 -35.96 -16.74 -34.16
N LEU A 127 -35.26 -16.21 -35.16
CA LEU A 127 -33.85 -15.83 -35.07
C LEU A 127 -33.59 -14.80 -33.97
N LYS A 128 -34.45 -13.79 -33.87
CA LYS A 128 -34.37 -12.77 -32.83
C LYS A 128 -34.58 -13.34 -31.43
N LYS A 129 -35.49 -14.31 -31.28
CA LYS A 129 -35.69 -15.03 -30.02
C LYS A 129 -34.45 -15.85 -29.67
N MET A 130 -33.95 -16.68 -30.58
CA MET A 130 -32.73 -17.48 -30.37
C MET A 130 -31.52 -16.62 -29.99
N CYS A 131 -31.32 -15.47 -30.65
CA CYS A 131 -30.23 -14.55 -30.30
C CYS A 131 -30.36 -14.02 -28.87
N ARG A 132 -31.57 -13.76 -28.38
CA ARG A 132 -31.79 -13.31 -27.00
C ARG A 132 -31.62 -14.44 -26.00
N ASP A 133 -32.13 -15.62 -26.32
CA ASP A 133 -32.01 -16.81 -25.47
C ASP A 133 -30.51 -17.12 -25.24
N VAL A 134 -29.69 -17.13 -26.30
CA VAL A 134 -28.23 -17.31 -26.18
C VAL A 134 -27.56 -16.23 -25.33
N LEU A 135 -27.95 -14.95 -25.49
CA LEU A 135 -27.38 -13.87 -24.66
C LEU A 135 -27.78 -14.01 -23.18
N ASN A 136 -29.00 -14.49 -22.90
CA ASN A 136 -29.46 -14.73 -21.54
C ASN A 136 -28.77 -15.94 -20.91
N ASP A 137 -28.62 -17.03 -21.67
CA ASP A 137 -27.90 -18.23 -21.21
C ASP A 137 -26.44 -17.88 -20.87
N LEU A 138 -25.77 -17.11 -21.73
CA LEU A 138 -24.41 -16.63 -21.47
C LEU A 138 -24.34 -15.72 -20.24
N ALA A 139 -25.33 -14.86 -20.01
CA ALA A 139 -25.39 -14.05 -18.80
C ALA A 139 -25.56 -14.91 -17.54
N ASN A 140 -26.42 -15.92 -17.58
CA ASN A 140 -26.66 -16.84 -16.47
C ASN A 140 -25.42 -17.69 -16.14
N GLU A 141 -24.69 -18.17 -17.16
CA GLU A 141 -23.44 -18.90 -16.97
C GLU A 141 -22.36 -18.04 -16.31
N VAL A 142 -22.24 -16.77 -16.72
CA VAL A 142 -21.31 -15.82 -16.10
C VAL A 142 -21.70 -15.56 -14.64
N GLU A 143 -22.97 -15.32 -14.34
CA GLU A 143 -23.44 -15.14 -12.96
C GLU A 143 -23.14 -16.38 -12.09
N ALA A 144 -23.35 -17.59 -12.62
CA ALA A 144 -23.03 -18.83 -11.94
C ALA A 144 -21.51 -19.06 -11.76
N GLY A 145 -20.68 -18.55 -12.67
CA GLY A 145 -19.22 -18.63 -12.60
C GLY A 145 -18.57 -17.62 -11.65
N VAL A 146 -19.25 -16.50 -11.33
CA VAL A 146 -18.72 -15.38 -10.52
C VAL A 146 -18.71 -15.67 -8.99
N ILE A 147 -18.74 -16.94 -8.58
CA ILE A 147 -18.70 -17.35 -7.15
C ILE A 147 -17.41 -16.89 -6.41
N GLY A 148 -16.37 -16.43 -7.12
CA GLY A 148 -15.09 -16.01 -6.52
C GLY A 148 -14.89 -14.50 -6.41
N GLY A 149 -15.48 -13.85 -5.42
CA GLY A 149 -15.11 -12.47 -5.06
C GLY A 149 -16.24 -11.68 -4.44
N ASN A 150 -16.64 -12.04 -3.22
CA ASN A 150 -17.61 -11.24 -2.49
C ASN A 150 -16.98 -9.88 -2.17
N LYS A 151 -17.67 -8.77 -2.51
CA LYS A 151 -17.23 -7.39 -2.18
C LYS A 151 -16.92 -7.20 -0.68
N ASN A 152 -17.43 -8.09 0.17
CA ASN A 152 -17.23 -8.09 1.62
C ASN A 152 -15.90 -8.71 2.10
N ASP A 153 -15.12 -9.36 1.22
CA ASP A 153 -13.86 -10.00 1.61
C ASP A 153 -12.66 -9.03 1.60
N VAL A 154 -12.82 -7.84 1.02
CA VAL A 154 -11.80 -6.78 1.07
C VAL A 154 -12.01 -5.95 2.33
N LYS A 155 -11.50 -6.44 3.47
CA LYS A 155 -11.38 -5.60 4.67
C LYS A 155 -10.34 -4.50 4.43
N PRO A 156 -10.69 -3.21 4.58
CA PRO A 156 -9.68 -2.17 4.68
C PRO A 156 -8.87 -2.43 5.97
N LYS A 157 -7.55 -2.59 5.81
CA LYS A 157 -6.62 -2.54 6.94
C LYS A 157 -6.25 -1.10 7.25
#